data_AF-A0A8J4UN03-F1
#
_entry.id   AF-A0A8J4UN03-F1
#
_cell.length_a   1.000
_cell.length_b   1.000
_cell.length_c   1.000
_cell.angle_alpha   90.00
_cell.angle_beta   90.00
_cell.angle_gamma   90.00
#
_symmetry.space_group_name_H-M   'P 1'
#
loop_
_entity.id
_entity.type
_entity.pdbx_description
1 polymer ?
#
loop_
_entity_poly.entity_id
_entity_poly.type
_entity_poly.pdbx_seq_one_letter_code
_entity_poly.pdbx_strand_id
1 'polypeptide(L)'
;VKDAVRLAGRGLLVLGVLTWISSCLYPKLKSYLSPVTPPSVEGPAQDAHSRFKQEKARRDQQHQHSVKSDKYLEAVVKPRQEAVLRKREEDFYRMTGQSWKLSQGFTLGGEEEMLANTDAIDETPNQRAAKKRKELEAVNSAPVQTQLSKDKKIITLPDEPSEDATGVVKIALRCPSGRTVRRRFLKTCRST
;
A
#
# COMPACT_ATOMS: atom_id res chain seq x y z
N VAL A 1 -25.82 -52.41 -39.20
CA VAL A 1 -26.89 -52.14 -38.18
C VAL A 1 -26.33 -52.06 -36.76
N LYS A 2 -25.57 -53.05 -36.27
CA LYS A 2 -25.00 -53.05 -34.90
C LYS A 2 -24.13 -51.84 -34.57
N ASP A 3 -23.35 -51.34 -35.53
CA ASP A 3 -22.48 -50.17 -35.31
C ASP A 3 -23.25 -48.84 -35.29
N ALA A 4 -24.34 -48.74 -36.05
CA ALA A 4 -25.24 -47.59 -36.02
C ALA A 4 -25.96 -47.49 -34.66
N VAL A 5 -26.38 -48.63 -34.10
CA VAL A 5 -26.99 -48.70 -32.75
C VAL A 5 -25.98 -48.33 -31.66
N ARG A 6 -24.72 -48.77 -31.80
CA ARG A 6 -23.63 -48.37 -30.87
C ARG A 6 -23.31 -46.88 -30.94
N LEU A 7 -23.31 -46.30 -32.14
CA LEU A 7 -23.07 -44.87 -32.33
C LEU A 7 -24.21 -44.02 -31.75
N ALA A 8 -25.46 -44.43 -31.98
CA ALA A 8 -26.63 -43.77 -31.41
C ALA A 8 -26.64 -43.83 -29.86
N GLY A 9 -26.28 -45.00 -29.29
CA GLY A 9 -26.17 -45.16 -27.84
C GLY A 9 -25.09 -44.26 -27.22
N ARG A 10 -23.93 -44.11 -27.88
CA ARG A 10 -22.87 -43.17 -27.44
C ARG A 10 -23.33 -41.72 -27.54
N GLY A 11 -24.04 -41.35 -28.60
CA GLY A 11 -24.61 -40.01 -28.76
C GLY A 11 -25.57 -39.64 -27.62
N LEU A 12 -26.48 -40.56 -27.27
CA LEU A 12 -27.43 -40.36 -26.17
C LEU A 12 -26.73 -40.26 -24.80
N LEU A 13 -25.71 -41.08 -24.55
CA LEU A 13 -24.92 -40.99 -23.32
C LEU A 13 -24.19 -39.65 -23.20
N VAL A 14 -23.58 -39.17 -24.28
CA VAL A 14 -22.90 -37.87 -24.32
C VAL A 14 -23.90 -36.74 -24.07
N LEU A 15 -25.10 -36.80 -24.65
CA LEU A 15 -26.16 -35.82 -24.41
C LEU A 15 -26.61 -35.79 -22.94
N GLY A 16 -26.76 -36.96 -22.32
CA GLY A 16 -27.12 -37.07 -20.90
C GLY A 16 -26.04 -36.48 -19.98
N VAL A 17 -24.77 -36.72 -20.29
CA VAL A 17 -23.66 -36.14 -19.52
C VAL A 17 -23.59 -34.63 -19.70
N LEU A 18 -23.76 -34.11 -20.92
CA LEU A 18 -23.78 -32.67 -21.19
C LEU A 18 -24.91 -31.94 -20.47
N THR A 19 -26.11 -32.52 -20.45
CA THR A 19 -27.25 -31.93 -19.73
C THR A 19 -27.03 -31.94 -18.22
N TRP A 20 -26.48 -33.02 -17.66
CA TRP A 20 -26.14 -33.09 -16.24
C TRP A 20 -25.05 -32.08 -15.85
N ILE A 21 -23.96 -32.00 -16.62
CA ILE A 21 -22.87 -31.03 -16.43
C ILE A 21 -23.43 -29.60 -16.50
N SER A 22 -24.29 -29.32 -17.47
CA SER A 22 -24.93 -28.02 -17.62
C SER A 22 -25.81 -27.69 -16.41
N SER A 23 -26.59 -28.64 -15.89
CA SER A 23 -27.39 -28.46 -14.68
C SER A 23 -26.55 -28.18 -13.43
N CYS A 24 -25.40 -28.83 -13.28
CA CYS A 24 -24.48 -28.59 -12.17
C CYS A 24 -23.72 -27.26 -12.30
N LEU A 25 -23.35 -26.86 -13.51
CA LEU A 25 -22.59 -25.63 -13.78
C LEU A 25 -23.48 -24.40 -13.83
N TYR A 26 -24.72 -24.49 -14.30
CA TYR A 26 -25.65 -23.36 -14.46
C TYR A 26 -25.89 -22.54 -13.17
N PRO A 27 -26.17 -23.14 -11.98
CA PRO A 27 -26.35 -22.36 -10.76
C PRO A 27 -25.05 -21.66 -10.32
N LYS A 28 -23.89 -22.25 -10.60
CA LYS A 28 -22.58 -21.63 -10.31
C LYS A 28 -22.27 -20.51 -11.30
N LEU A 29 -22.50 -20.73 -12.60
CA LEU A 29 -22.31 -19.74 -13.65
C LEU A 29 -23.28 -18.56 -13.51
N LYS A 30 -24.52 -18.79 -13.08
CA LYS A 30 -25.49 -17.74 -12.77
C LYS A 30 -24.98 -16.79 -11.69
N SER A 31 -24.25 -17.29 -10.69
CA SER A 31 -23.60 -16.45 -9.67
C SER A 31 -22.49 -15.55 -10.24
N TYR A 32 -21.84 -15.95 -11.34
CA TYR A 32 -20.78 -15.16 -11.97
C TYR A 32 -21.32 -14.20 -13.03
N LEU A 33 -22.40 -14.58 -13.72
CA LEU A 33 -23.02 -13.80 -14.80
C LEU A 33 -24.12 -12.84 -14.33
N SER A 34 -24.66 -13.02 -13.13
CA SER A 34 -25.63 -12.10 -12.52
C SER A 34 -24.92 -11.19 -11.51
N PRO A 35 -24.51 -9.97 -11.89
CA PRO A 35 -24.30 -8.95 -10.88
C PRO A 35 -25.67 -8.74 -10.22
N VAL A 36 -25.70 -8.87 -8.90
CA VAL A 36 -26.82 -8.59 -7.98
C VAL A 36 -27.91 -7.75 -8.63
N THR A 37 -28.87 -8.41 -9.27
CA THR A 37 -30.13 -7.79 -9.68
C THR A 37 -31.06 -8.08 -8.52
N PRO A 38 -31.45 -7.08 -7.72
CA PRO A 38 -32.45 -7.31 -6.69
C PRO A 38 -33.72 -7.86 -7.36
N PRO A 39 -34.49 -8.73 -6.69
CA PRO A 39 -35.73 -9.25 -7.25
C PRO A 39 -36.60 -8.08 -7.69
N SER A 40 -36.99 -8.08 -8.97
CA SER A 40 -38.01 -7.19 -9.49
C SER A 40 -39.32 -7.55 -8.78
N VAL A 41 -39.60 -6.89 -7.67
CA VAL A 41 -40.96 -6.81 -7.13
C VAL A 41 -41.60 -5.67 -7.87
N GLU A 42 -42.35 -6.02 -8.91
CA GLU A 42 -43.03 -5.08 -9.79
C GLU A 42 -44.34 -4.66 -9.12
N GLY A 43 -44.33 -3.48 -8.49
CA GLY A 43 -45.51 -2.86 -7.86
C GLY A 43 -45.63 -1.39 -8.28
N PRO A 44 -46.67 -0.96 -9.03
CA PRO A 44 -46.55 0.18 -9.96
C PRO A 44 -46.63 1.60 -9.35
N ALA A 45 -46.30 1.84 -8.08
CA ALA A 45 -46.26 3.21 -7.55
C ALA A 45 -45.30 3.46 -6.37
N GLN A 46 -45.02 2.46 -5.51
CA GLN A 46 -44.10 2.64 -4.37
C GLN A 46 -42.62 2.58 -4.77
N ASP A 47 -42.30 2.00 -5.92
CA ASP A 47 -40.92 1.76 -6.37
C ASP A 47 -40.19 3.03 -6.80
N ALA A 48 -40.85 3.97 -7.48
CA ALA A 48 -40.18 5.18 -7.97
C ALA A 48 -39.75 6.09 -6.81
N HIS A 49 -40.63 6.29 -5.82
CA HIS A 49 -40.34 7.16 -4.68
C HIS A 49 -39.34 6.53 -3.72
N SER A 50 -39.37 5.21 -3.51
CA SER A 50 -38.38 4.49 -2.70
C SER A 50 -37.00 4.47 -3.37
N ARG A 51 -36.93 4.24 -4.69
CA ARG A 51 -35.69 4.36 -5.48
C ARG A 51 -35.10 5.77 -5.39
N PHE A 52 -35.94 6.80 -5.52
CA PHE A 52 -35.48 8.19 -5.39
C PHE A 52 -34.91 8.49 -3.99
N LYS A 53 -35.58 8.02 -2.92
CA LYS A 53 -35.08 8.15 -1.54
C LYS A 53 -33.74 7.42 -1.35
N GLN A 54 -33.62 6.20 -1.89
CA GLN A 54 -32.38 5.42 -1.82
C GLN A 54 -31.25 6.09 -2.59
N GLU A 55 -31.52 6.59 -3.79
CA GLU A 55 -30.52 7.26 -4.61
C GLU A 55 -30.07 8.58 -3.97
N LYS A 56 -31.00 9.33 -3.37
CA LYS A 56 -30.68 10.52 -2.58
C LYS A 56 -29.78 10.17 -1.39
N ALA A 57 -30.13 9.15 -0.61
CA ALA A 57 -29.30 8.69 0.51
C ALA A 57 -27.89 8.28 0.06
N ARG A 58 -27.75 7.64 -1.11
CA ARG A 58 -26.46 7.30 -1.70
C ARG A 58 -25.66 8.53 -2.10
N ARG A 59 -26.30 9.51 -2.74
CA ARG A 59 -25.66 10.78 -3.14
C ARG A 59 -25.21 11.56 -1.90
N ASP A 60 -26.03 11.64 -0.87
CA ASP A 60 -25.72 12.34 0.37
C ASP A 60 -24.51 11.69 1.07
N GLN A 61 -24.44 10.35 1.13
CA GLN A 61 -23.28 9.63 1.64
C GLN A 61 -22.03 9.89 0.81
N GLN A 62 -22.14 9.82 -0.53
CA GLN A 62 -21.01 10.07 -1.42
C GLN A 62 -20.49 11.51 -1.27
N HIS A 63 -21.39 12.48 -1.12
CA HIS A 63 -21.04 13.87 -0.88
C HIS A 63 -20.32 14.04 0.46
N GLN A 64 -20.80 13.41 1.54
CA GLN A 64 -20.11 13.43 2.83
C GLN A 64 -18.70 12.83 2.75
N HIS A 65 -18.52 11.76 1.99
CA HIS A 65 -17.19 11.17 1.78
C HIS A 65 -16.28 12.09 0.97
N SER A 66 -16.79 12.74 -0.09
CA SER A 66 -16.04 13.73 -0.87
C SER A 66 -15.59 14.91 0.00
N VAL A 67 -16.51 15.49 0.78
CA VAL A 67 -16.17 16.60 1.67
C VAL A 67 -15.12 16.19 2.71
N LYS A 68 -15.21 14.96 3.24
CA LYS A 68 -14.19 14.43 4.17
C LYS A 68 -12.83 14.24 3.49
N SER A 69 -12.78 13.74 2.25
CA SER A 69 -11.51 13.58 1.53
C SER A 69 -10.88 14.92 1.20
N ASP A 70 -11.68 15.88 0.74
CA ASP A 70 -11.22 17.21 0.38
C ASP A 70 -10.67 17.92 1.62
N LYS A 71 -11.40 17.88 2.73
CA LYS A 71 -10.94 18.42 4.02
C LYS A 71 -9.62 17.79 4.49
N TYR A 72 -9.44 16.48 4.32
CA TYR A 72 -8.19 15.81 4.69
C TYR A 72 -7.03 16.24 3.79
N LEU A 73 -7.27 16.37 2.48
CA LEU A 73 -6.28 16.83 1.52
C LEU A 73 -5.80 18.23 1.92
N GLU A 74 -6.71 19.13 2.25
CA GLU A 74 -6.36 20.50 2.64
C GLU A 74 -5.73 20.61 4.02
N ALA A 75 -6.23 19.89 5.02
CA ALA A 75 -5.75 20.02 6.39
C ALA A 75 -4.48 19.22 6.69
N VAL A 76 -4.19 18.16 5.93
CA VAL A 76 -3.08 17.22 6.23
C VAL A 76 -2.09 17.11 5.08
N VAL A 77 -2.57 16.96 3.84
CA VAL A 77 -1.68 16.69 2.70
C VAL A 77 -0.96 17.96 2.27
N LYS A 78 -1.68 19.06 2.01
CA LYS A 78 -1.09 20.35 1.61
C LYS A 78 -0.05 20.86 2.62
N PRO A 79 -0.32 20.92 3.95
CA PRO A 79 0.63 21.47 4.91
C PRO A 79 1.89 20.60 5.04
N ARG A 80 1.77 19.28 4.88
CA ARG A 80 2.94 18.39 4.85
C ARG A 80 3.82 18.64 3.63
N GLN A 81 3.21 18.83 2.46
CA GLN A 81 3.93 19.12 1.23
C GLN A 81 4.61 20.50 1.32
N GLU A 82 3.89 21.51 1.77
CA GLU A 82 4.41 22.87 1.97
C GLU A 82 5.54 22.91 3.00
N ALA A 83 5.43 22.19 4.12
CA ALA A 83 6.50 22.11 5.12
C ALA A 83 7.78 21.49 4.56
N VAL A 84 7.66 20.47 3.70
CA VAL A 84 8.82 19.87 3.02
C VAL A 84 9.45 20.86 2.03
N LEU A 85 8.63 21.59 1.27
CA LEU A 85 9.13 22.63 0.35
C LEU A 85 9.81 23.77 1.09
N ARG A 86 9.19 24.32 2.14
CA ARG A 86 9.81 25.35 2.98
C ARG A 86 11.12 24.88 3.58
N LYS A 87 11.21 23.64 4.07
CA LYS A 87 12.47 23.11 4.60
C LYS A 87 13.56 23.06 3.52
N ARG A 88 13.23 22.69 2.28
CA ARG A 88 14.18 22.71 1.17
C ARG A 88 14.63 24.13 0.82
N GLU A 89 13.71 25.10 0.84
CA GLU A 89 14.04 26.51 0.63
C GLU A 89 14.95 27.04 1.75
N GLU A 90 14.62 26.77 3.02
CA GLU A 90 15.43 27.12 4.18
C GLU A 90 16.81 26.47 4.12
N ASP A 91 16.90 25.19 3.72
CA ASP A 91 18.17 24.50 3.48
C ASP A 91 18.98 25.16 2.35
N PHE A 92 18.31 25.51 1.25
CA PHE A 92 18.94 26.19 0.11
C PHE A 92 19.50 27.56 0.52
N TYR A 93 18.72 28.37 1.23
CA TYR A 93 19.15 29.69 1.70
C TYR A 93 20.19 29.61 2.82
N ARG A 94 20.12 28.58 3.68
CA ARG A 94 21.16 28.30 4.68
C ARG A 94 22.51 28.01 4.01
N MET A 95 22.51 27.20 2.95
CA MET A 95 23.72 26.90 2.19
C MET A 95 24.19 28.13 1.40
N THR A 96 23.33 28.80 0.65
CA THR A 96 23.72 29.92 -0.22
C THR A 96 24.05 31.22 0.53
N GLY A 97 23.57 31.44 1.75
CA GLY A 97 23.83 32.67 2.49
C GLY A 97 25.23 32.79 3.11
N GLN A 98 25.86 31.67 3.49
CA GLN A 98 27.12 31.65 4.25
C GLN A 98 28.21 30.74 3.63
N SER A 99 27.88 29.73 2.80
CA SER A 99 28.90 28.77 2.32
C SER A 99 29.91 29.36 1.33
N TRP A 100 29.57 30.42 0.60
CA TRP A 100 30.54 31.11 -0.26
C TRP A 100 31.54 31.98 0.53
N LYS A 101 31.32 32.21 1.83
CA LYS A 101 32.19 33.01 2.70
C LYS A 101 33.02 32.19 3.68
N LEU A 102 32.81 30.87 3.77
CA LEU A 102 33.39 30.03 4.84
C LEU A 102 34.79 29.49 4.54
N SER A 103 35.34 29.68 3.35
CA SER A 103 36.78 29.53 3.14
C SER A 103 37.43 30.91 3.14
N GLN A 104 38.41 31.13 4.01
CA GLN A 104 39.40 32.19 3.79
C GLN A 104 39.90 32.03 2.36
N GLY A 105 39.55 32.98 1.48
CA GLY A 105 39.86 32.88 0.07
C GLY A 105 41.35 32.62 -0.10
N PHE A 106 41.71 31.51 -0.71
CA PHE A 106 43.10 31.19 -0.99
C PHE A 106 43.53 32.00 -2.21
N THR A 107 44.57 32.83 -2.06
CA THR A 107 45.18 33.58 -3.16
C THR A 107 45.86 32.61 -4.13
N LEU A 108 45.12 32.19 -5.16
CA LEU A 108 45.67 31.45 -6.30
C LEU A 108 46.57 32.39 -7.10
N GLY A 109 47.88 32.29 -6.87
CA GLY A 109 48.91 33.08 -7.55
C GLY A 109 50.14 33.43 -6.70
N GLY A 110 50.14 33.13 -5.39
CA GLY A 110 51.27 33.46 -4.50
C GLY A 110 52.17 32.29 -4.09
N GLU A 111 51.86 31.05 -4.50
CA GLU A 111 52.49 29.84 -3.96
C GLU A 111 53.49 29.17 -4.94
N GLU A 112 53.88 29.86 -6.01
CA GLU A 112 55.00 29.41 -6.86
C GLU A 112 56.36 29.63 -6.19
N GLU A 113 56.45 30.46 -5.15
CA GLU A 113 57.73 30.88 -4.57
C GLU A 113 58.18 30.05 -3.34
N MET A 114 57.29 29.28 -2.71
CA MET A 114 57.61 28.58 -1.44
C MET A 114 57.75 27.05 -1.57
N LEU A 115 57.31 26.45 -2.69
CA LEU A 115 57.37 25.00 -2.93
C LEU A 115 58.52 24.56 -3.85
N ALA A 116 59.42 25.48 -4.21
CA ALA A 116 60.61 25.18 -5.00
C ALA A 116 61.69 24.40 -4.23
N ASN A 117 61.52 24.16 -2.92
CA ASN A 117 62.59 23.59 -2.05
C ASN A 117 62.24 22.25 -1.38
N THR A 118 61.27 21.49 -1.88
CA THR A 118 61.14 20.07 -1.48
C THR A 118 61.09 19.20 -2.72
N ASP A 119 62.26 18.66 -3.05
CA ASP A 119 62.51 17.66 -4.07
C ASP A 119 61.55 16.48 -3.94
N ALA A 120 60.56 16.42 -4.82
CA ALA A 120 59.87 15.21 -5.21
C ALA A 120 59.78 15.23 -6.74
N ILE A 121 60.85 14.78 -7.38
CA ILE A 121 61.18 14.98 -8.80
C ILE A 121 60.28 14.17 -9.77
N ASP A 122 59.29 13.38 -9.31
CA ASP A 122 58.59 12.42 -10.20
C ASP A 122 57.05 12.38 -10.12
N GLU A 123 56.38 13.26 -9.35
CA GLU A 123 54.90 13.28 -9.37
C GLU A 123 54.37 14.32 -10.36
N THR A 124 53.62 13.88 -11.37
CA THR A 124 52.94 14.79 -12.31
C THR A 124 51.83 15.59 -11.59
N PRO A 125 51.54 16.83 -12.01
CA PRO A 125 50.52 17.68 -11.37
C PRO A 125 49.15 17.00 -11.22
N ASN A 126 48.79 16.13 -12.18
CA ASN A 126 47.54 15.36 -12.14
C ASN A 126 47.53 14.30 -11.02
N GLN A 127 48.69 13.66 -10.74
CA GLN A 127 48.82 12.70 -9.64
C GLN A 127 48.68 13.41 -8.28
N ARG A 128 49.33 14.56 -8.11
CA ARG A 128 49.21 15.40 -6.91
C ARG A 128 47.76 15.85 -6.69
N ALA A 129 47.06 16.28 -7.74
CA ALA A 129 45.65 16.67 -7.67
C ALA A 129 44.73 15.48 -7.32
N ALA A 130 44.96 14.31 -7.92
CA ALA A 130 44.19 13.10 -7.62
C ALA A 130 44.39 12.62 -6.18
N LYS A 131 45.62 12.71 -5.65
CA LYS A 131 45.95 12.35 -4.26
C LYS A 131 45.23 13.24 -3.26
N LYS A 132 45.24 14.56 -3.47
CA LYS A 132 44.50 15.52 -2.62
C LYS A 132 42.98 15.32 -2.67
N ARG A 133 42.41 14.92 -3.82
CA ARG A 133 40.98 14.58 -3.93
C ARG A 133 40.62 13.33 -3.12
N LYS A 134 41.44 12.28 -3.21
CA LYS A 134 41.25 11.04 -2.42
C LYS A 134 41.34 11.28 -0.92
N GLU A 135 42.20 12.20 -0.48
CA GLU A 135 42.36 12.56 0.93
C GLU A 135 41.11 13.29 1.49
N LEU A 136 40.53 14.21 0.72
CA LEU A 136 39.28 14.91 1.08
C LEU A 136 38.05 14.01 1.06
N GLU A 137 38.02 13.02 0.17
CA GLU A 137 36.95 12.02 0.07
C GLU A 137 36.98 11.03 1.26
N ALA A 138 38.17 10.68 1.74
CA ALA A 138 38.35 9.87 2.95
C ALA A 138 37.89 10.61 4.23
N VAL A 139 38.10 11.93 4.31
CA VAL A 139 37.66 12.76 5.45
C VAL A 139 36.14 12.96 5.48
N ASN A 140 35.47 12.97 4.31
CA ASN A 140 34.01 13.13 4.23
C ASN A 140 33.20 11.83 4.36
N SER A 141 33.85 10.68 4.56
CA SER A 141 33.17 9.44 4.99
C SER A 141 32.82 9.52 6.47
N ALA A 142 32.01 10.50 6.86
CA ALA A 142 31.35 10.49 8.15
C ALA A 142 30.42 9.25 8.20
N PRO A 143 30.33 8.54 9.35
CA PRO A 143 29.47 7.38 9.46
C PRO A 143 28.03 7.85 9.24
N VAL A 144 27.42 7.34 8.17
CA VAL A 144 26.00 7.49 7.89
C VAL A 144 25.27 7.01 9.13
N GLN A 145 24.73 7.95 9.93
CA GLN A 145 23.88 7.62 11.06
C GLN A 145 22.72 6.80 10.51
N THR A 146 22.83 5.50 10.72
CA THR A 146 21.80 4.54 10.36
C THR A 146 20.64 4.84 11.31
N GLN A 147 19.69 5.64 10.83
CA GLN A 147 18.47 5.97 11.55
C GLN A 147 17.85 4.65 12.02
N LEU A 148 17.90 4.45 13.34
CA LEU A 148 17.46 3.25 14.02
C LEU A 148 16.00 3.00 13.61
N SER A 149 15.79 1.93 12.84
CA SER A 149 14.50 1.60 12.26
C SER A 149 13.48 1.45 13.38
N LYS A 150 12.46 2.30 13.40
CA LYS A 150 11.40 2.29 14.42
C LYS A 150 10.85 0.88 14.58
N ASP A 151 11.03 0.30 15.77
CA ASP A 151 10.57 -1.06 16.08
C ASP A 151 9.07 -1.21 15.78
N LYS A 152 8.74 -2.25 15.03
CA LYS A 152 7.36 -2.53 14.62
C LYS A 152 6.56 -2.95 15.86
N LYS A 153 5.54 -2.17 16.22
CA LYS A 153 4.58 -2.54 17.27
C LYS A 153 3.62 -3.60 16.72
N ILE A 154 3.86 -4.87 17.04
CA ILE A 154 2.97 -5.98 16.70
C ILE A 154 1.99 -6.18 17.85
N ILE A 155 0.69 -6.14 17.57
CA ILE A 155 -0.36 -6.44 18.55
C ILE A 155 -0.60 -7.95 18.53
N THR A 156 -0.28 -8.62 19.64
CA THR A 156 -0.49 -10.06 19.80
C THR A 156 -1.84 -10.31 20.48
N LEU A 157 -2.68 -11.12 19.84
CA LEU A 157 -3.96 -11.54 20.42
C LEU A 157 -3.75 -12.63 21.49
N PRO A 158 -4.55 -12.67 22.57
CA PRO A 158 -4.42 -13.68 23.62
C PRO A 158 -4.81 -15.08 23.10
N ASP A 159 -4.26 -16.12 23.72
CA ASP A 159 -4.47 -17.50 23.28
C ASP A 159 -5.95 -17.93 23.35
N GLU A 160 -6.32 -18.83 22.43
CA GLU A 160 -7.69 -19.33 22.36
C GLU A 160 -7.99 -20.29 23.53
N PRO A 161 -9.16 -20.14 24.20
CA PRO A 161 -9.52 -21.02 25.30
C PRO A 161 -9.82 -22.46 24.81
N SER A 162 -9.65 -23.42 25.71
CA SER A 162 -9.94 -24.85 25.46
C SER A 162 -11.43 -25.09 25.18
N GLU A 163 -11.76 -26.19 24.49
CA GLU A 163 -13.15 -26.54 24.15
C GLU A 163 -13.99 -26.87 25.39
N ASP A 164 -13.37 -27.42 26.43
CA ASP A 164 -14.04 -27.89 27.64
C ASP A 164 -14.21 -26.82 28.72
N ALA A 165 -13.76 -25.59 28.46
CA ALA A 165 -13.85 -24.51 29.43
C ALA A 165 -15.28 -23.96 29.52
N THR A 166 -15.81 -23.87 30.75
CA THR A 166 -17.15 -23.36 31.03
C THR A 166 -17.29 -21.91 30.54
N GLY A 167 -18.30 -21.65 29.70
CA GLY A 167 -18.58 -20.30 29.20
C GLY A 167 -17.87 -19.93 27.90
N VAL A 168 -17.27 -20.88 27.18
CA VAL A 168 -16.68 -20.63 25.86
C VAL A 168 -17.73 -20.53 24.76
N VAL A 169 -17.56 -19.57 23.86
CA VAL A 169 -18.31 -19.42 22.61
C VAL A 169 -17.41 -19.56 21.40
N LYS A 170 -17.94 -20.17 20.34
CA LYS A 170 -17.29 -20.26 19.03
C LYS A 170 -17.83 -19.14 18.13
N ILE A 171 -16.98 -18.20 17.73
CA ILE A 171 -17.32 -17.07 16.84
C ILE A 171 -16.78 -17.38 15.44
N ALA A 172 -17.60 -17.13 14.40
CA ALA A 172 -17.22 -17.32 13.00
C ALA A 172 -17.27 -15.98 12.24
N LEU A 173 -16.11 -15.47 11.82
CA LEU A 173 -15.97 -14.27 11.01
C LEU A 173 -16.06 -14.65 9.53
N ARG A 174 -17.13 -14.19 8.86
CA ARG A 174 -17.34 -14.38 7.42
C ARG A 174 -16.66 -13.23 6.68
N CYS A 175 -15.68 -13.54 5.83
CA CYS A 175 -15.00 -12.54 5.01
C CYS A 175 -15.65 -12.43 3.62
N PRO A 176 -15.68 -11.23 3.00
CA PRO A 176 -16.13 -11.06 1.61
C PRO A 176 -15.31 -11.86 0.59
N SER A 177 -14.09 -12.24 0.94
CA SER A 177 -13.24 -13.15 0.16
C SER A 177 -13.73 -14.61 0.14
N GLY A 178 -14.86 -14.93 0.80
CA GLY A 178 -15.42 -16.27 0.91
C GLY A 178 -14.78 -17.12 2.01
N ARG A 179 -13.69 -16.67 2.63
CA ARG A 179 -13.05 -17.35 3.76
C ARG A 179 -13.86 -17.14 5.05
N THR A 180 -13.91 -18.16 5.90
CA THR A 180 -14.52 -18.07 7.23
C THR A 180 -13.49 -18.43 8.29
N VAL A 181 -13.17 -17.50 9.17
CA VAL A 181 -12.24 -17.72 10.29
C VAL A 181 -13.05 -18.00 11.54
N ARG A 182 -12.74 -19.09 12.25
CA ARG A 182 -13.43 -19.49 13.48
C ARG A 182 -12.47 -19.39 14.65
N ARG A 183 -12.91 -18.78 15.75
CA ARG A 183 -12.10 -18.59 16.97
C ARG A 183 -12.97 -18.70 18.21
N ARG A 184 -12.40 -19.26 19.28
CA ARG A 184 -13.06 -19.38 20.59
C ARG A 184 -12.81 -18.16 21.46
N PHE A 185 -13.82 -17.76 22.24
CA PHE A 185 -13.74 -16.68 23.21
C PHE A 185 -14.51 -17.03 24.48
N LEU A 186 -14.11 -16.50 25.62
CA LEU A 186 -14.86 -16.61 26.86
C LEU A 186 -16.00 -15.58 26.88
N LYS A 187 -17.20 -16.00 27.30
CA LYS A 187 -18.29 -15.06 27.61
C LYS A 187 -17.94 -14.28 28.88
N THR A 188 -17.59 -13.02 28.73
CA THR A 188 -17.55 -12.10 29.87
C THR A 188 -18.98 -11.64 30.18
N CYS A 189 -19.60 -12.20 31.21
CA CYS A 189 -20.85 -11.67 31.74
C CYS A 189 -20.56 -10.34 32.43
N ARG A 190 -20.86 -9.22 31.79
CA ARG A 190 -21.06 -7.95 32.49
C ARG A 190 -22.54 -7.86 32.84
N SER A 191 -22.86 -8.23 34.07
CA SER A 191 -24.14 -7.93 34.71
C SER A 191 -24.08 -6.53 35.31
N THR A 192 -24.73 -5.57 34.66
CA THR A 192 -25.18 -4.31 35.26
C THR A 192 -26.65 -4.18 35.01
#